data_AF-A0A962DLH4-F1
#
_entry.id   AF-A0A962DLH4-F1
#
_cell.length_a   1.000
_cell.length_b   1.000
_cell.length_c   1.000
_cell.angle_alpha   90.00
_cell.angle_beta   90.00
_cell.angle_gamma   90.00
#
_symmetry.space_group_name_H-M   'P 1'
#
loop_
_entity.id
_entity.type
_entity.pdbx_description
1 polymer ?
#
loop_
_entity_poly.entity_id
_entity_poly.type
_entity_poly.pdbx_seq_one_letter_code
_entity_poly.pdbx_strand_id
1 'polypeptide(L)'
;MSRQVAMVIDLNKCIGCQACTAACKSLWTDEEGQEYMLWNNVETKPGRGYPKEWEAKGAKSGWKDGNLQFGDLHDQKDYGKPIALNHEDVYFKGTAERLQQTEPMEYGANWDEDTSSGDYPNNYHFYLPRLC
;
A
#
# COMPACT_ATOMS: atom_id res chain seq x y z
N MET A 1 3.94 20.55 -31.30
CA MET A 1 4.11 19.10 -31.05
C MET A 1 3.71 18.83 -29.61
N SER A 2 2.77 17.92 -29.37
CA SER A 2 2.49 17.42 -28.02
C SER A 2 3.55 16.41 -27.59
N ARG A 3 3.82 16.30 -26.30
CA ARG A 3 4.74 15.31 -25.70
C ARG A 3 4.01 14.54 -24.61
N GLN A 4 4.37 13.27 -24.42
CA GLN A 4 3.82 12.39 -23.39
C GLN A 4 4.95 11.84 -22.52
N VAL A 5 4.80 11.89 -21.20
CA VAL A 5 5.70 11.24 -20.25
C VAL A 5 5.30 9.77 -20.11
N ALA A 6 6.27 8.87 -20.03
CA ALA A 6 6.04 7.43 -19.85
C ALA A 6 7.07 6.83 -18.89
N MET A 7 6.69 5.75 -18.22
CA MET A 7 7.53 4.99 -17.29
C MET A 7 7.48 3.50 -17.65
N VAL A 8 8.60 2.81 -17.44
CA VAL A 8 8.69 1.34 -17.53
C VAL A 8 9.24 0.82 -16.21
N ILE A 9 8.56 -0.16 -15.64
CA ILE A 9 8.97 -0.83 -14.40
C ILE A 9 9.33 -2.27 -14.75
N ASP A 10 10.60 -2.65 -14.54
CA ASP A 10 11.08 -4.02 -14.79
C ASP A 10 10.86 -4.90 -13.55
N LEU A 11 9.87 -5.78 -13.63
CA LEU A 11 9.51 -6.69 -12.54
C LEU A 11 10.60 -7.74 -12.26
N ASN A 12 11.53 -8.00 -13.18
CA ASN A 12 12.68 -8.88 -12.92
C ASN A 12 13.69 -8.25 -11.96
N LYS A 13 13.64 -6.93 -11.78
CA LYS A 13 14.61 -6.16 -10.99
C LYS A 13 14.01 -5.54 -9.73
N CYS A 14 12.69 -5.57 -9.58
CA CYS A 14 12.05 -5.06 -8.38
C CYS A 14 12.31 -6.01 -7.21
N ILE A 15 12.83 -5.47 -6.11
CA ILE A 15 13.17 -6.24 -4.90
C ILE A 15 12.26 -5.90 -3.71
N GLY A 16 11.15 -5.20 -3.93
CA GLY A 16 10.17 -4.93 -2.86
C GLY A 16 10.63 -3.95 -1.77
N CYS A 17 11.77 -3.27 -1.90
CA CYS A 17 12.39 -2.51 -0.80
C CYS A 17 11.66 -1.23 -0.32
N GLN A 18 10.51 -0.88 -0.91
CA GLN A 18 9.70 0.28 -0.56
C GLN A 18 10.39 1.66 -0.66
N ALA A 19 11.59 1.77 -1.24
CA ALA A 19 12.30 3.04 -1.34
C ALA A 19 11.53 4.09 -2.18
N CYS A 20 10.88 3.67 -3.27
CA CYS A 20 10.06 4.57 -4.10
C CYS A 20 8.79 5.04 -3.36
N THR A 21 8.17 4.16 -2.57
CA THR A 21 7.06 4.49 -1.67
C THR A 21 7.48 5.57 -0.67
N ALA A 22 8.59 5.35 0.05
CA ALA A 22 9.11 6.28 1.05
C ALA A 22 9.52 7.63 0.44
N ALA A 23 10.17 7.62 -0.73
CA ALA A 23 10.56 8.85 -1.42
C ALA A 23 9.35 9.68 -1.84
N CYS A 24 8.30 9.04 -2.36
CA CYS A 24 7.06 9.74 -2.72
C CYS A 24 6.34 10.28 -1.47
N LYS A 25 6.27 9.47 -0.41
CA LYS A 25 5.64 9.85 0.86
C LYS A 25 6.27 11.09 1.46
N SER A 26 7.59 11.07 1.63
CA SER A 26 8.36 12.14 2.28
C SER A 26 8.48 13.41 1.44
N LEU A 27 8.22 13.35 0.14
CA LEU A 27 8.28 14.52 -0.73
C LEU A 27 6.91 15.17 -0.95
N TRP A 28 5.84 14.38 -0.97
CA TRP A 28 4.53 14.87 -1.45
C TRP A 28 3.36 14.60 -0.51
N THR A 29 3.44 13.60 0.37
CA THR A 29 2.29 13.20 1.20
C THR A 29 2.62 13.12 2.69
N ASP A 30 3.39 14.11 3.18
CA ASP A 30 3.79 14.28 4.58
C ASP A 30 2.91 15.26 5.38
N GLU A 31 1.88 15.83 4.75
CA GLU A 31 0.93 16.76 5.38
C GLU A 31 -0.27 16.07 6.06
N GLU A 32 -0.95 16.82 6.95
CA GLU A 32 -2.12 16.35 7.69
C GLU A 32 -3.26 15.91 6.77
N GLY A 33 -3.83 14.74 7.04
CA GLY A 33 -4.91 14.13 6.26
C GLY A 33 -4.44 13.32 5.05
N GLN A 34 -3.14 13.28 4.78
CA GLN A 34 -2.54 12.52 3.69
C GLN A 34 -1.80 11.27 4.19
N GLU A 35 -1.83 10.97 5.49
CA GLU A 35 -1.02 9.92 6.12
C GLU A 35 -1.30 8.56 5.50
N TYR A 36 -2.57 8.28 5.19
CA TYR A 36 -2.95 7.03 4.55
C TYR A 36 -2.60 6.97 3.07
N MET A 37 -2.29 8.08 2.39
CA MET A 37 -2.08 8.16 0.94
C MET A 37 -0.68 7.70 0.54
N LEU A 38 -0.62 6.65 -0.28
CA LEU A 38 0.60 6.15 -0.93
C LEU A 38 0.44 6.27 -2.45
N TRP A 39 0.80 7.44 -3.01
CA TRP A 39 0.68 7.68 -4.46
C TRP A 39 1.60 6.80 -5.30
N ASN A 40 2.75 6.42 -4.73
CA ASN A 40 3.58 5.33 -5.21
C ASN A 40 3.57 4.26 -4.11
N ASN A 41 3.13 3.05 -4.43
CA ASN A 41 3.09 1.93 -3.50
C ASN A 41 3.69 0.67 -4.15
N VAL A 42 4.27 -0.22 -3.35
CA VAL A 42 4.72 -1.53 -3.82
C VAL A 42 3.97 -2.61 -3.05
N GLU A 43 3.32 -3.51 -3.77
CA GLU A 43 2.50 -4.60 -3.21
C GLU A 43 3.00 -5.98 -3.65
N THR A 44 2.82 -6.98 -2.81
CA THR A 44 3.10 -8.39 -3.15
C THR A 44 1.98 -8.93 -4.05
N LYS A 45 2.36 -9.65 -5.11
CA LYS A 45 1.42 -10.33 -6.01
C LYS A 45 1.73 -11.84 -6.13
N PRO A 46 0.71 -12.71 -6.10
CA PRO A 46 -0.70 -12.42 -5.86
C PRO A 46 -0.96 -11.89 -4.43
N GLY A 47 -1.92 -10.98 -4.30
CA GLY A 47 -2.19 -10.28 -3.03
C GLY A 47 -3.33 -9.27 -3.18
N ARG A 48 -3.86 -8.83 -2.04
CA ARG A 48 -5.00 -7.90 -1.94
C ARG A 48 -4.67 -6.50 -2.45
N GLY A 49 -3.40 -6.12 -2.39
CA GLY A 49 -2.93 -4.80 -2.83
C GLY A 49 -3.45 -3.64 -1.98
N TYR A 50 -3.23 -2.42 -2.45
CA TYR A 50 -3.55 -1.20 -1.72
C TYR A 50 -4.29 -0.16 -2.60
N PRO A 51 -5.48 0.34 -2.19
CA PRO A 51 -6.30 -0.11 -1.08
C PRO A 51 -6.72 -1.58 -1.22
N LYS A 52 -7.11 -2.20 -0.11
CA LYS A 52 -7.47 -3.62 -0.05
C LYS A 52 -8.50 -3.97 -1.13
N GLU A 53 -8.16 -4.96 -1.96
CA GLU A 53 -9.00 -5.52 -3.02
C GLU A 53 -9.35 -4.51 -4.12
N TRP A 54 -8.45 -3.57 -4.43
CA TRP A 54 -8.65 -2.54 -5.46
C TRP A 54 -9.01 -3.09 -6.84
N GLU A 55 -8.47 -4.26 -7.24
CA GLU A 55 -8.81 -4.87 -8.54
C GLU A 55 -10.28 -5.29 -8.60
N ALA A 56 -10.78 -5.95 -7.55
CA ALA A 56 -12.16 -6.43 -7.49
C ALA A 56 -13.16 -5.28 -7.28
N LYS A 57 -12.83 -4.33 -6.39
CA LYS A 57 -13.68 -3.16 -6.10
C LYS A 57 -13.69 -2.16 -7.26
N GLY A 58 -12.57 -2.03 -7.97
CA GLY A 58 -12.42 -1.19 -9.16
C GLY A 58 -12.95 -1.82 -10.45
N ALA A 59 -13.31 -3.11 -10.46
CA ALA A 59 -13.66 -3.85 -11.68
C ALA A 59 -14.83 -3.25 -12.48
N LYS A 60 -15.71 -2.48 -11.84
CA LYS A 60 -16.84 -1.79 -12.49
C LYS A 60 -16.49 -0.39 -13.00
N SER A 61 -15.30 0.13 -12.69
CA SER A 61 -14.87 1.48 -13.06
C SER A 61 -14.16 1.51 -14.41
N GLY A 62 -13.80 2.70 -14.89
CA GLY A 62 -13.02 2.88 -16.11
C GLY A 62 -13.89 3.09 -17.33
N TRP A 63 -13.56 2.43 -18.44
CA TRP A 63 -14.22 2.64 -19.73
C TRP A 63 -14.78 1.33 -20.28
N LYS A 64 -16.04 1.35 -20.71
CA LYS A 64 -16.68 0.23 -21.39
C LYS A 64 -17.45 0.75 -22.61
N ASP A 65 -17.12 0.22 -23.79
CA ASP A 65 -17.74 0.61 -25.06
C ASP A 65 -17.72 2.13 -25.30
N GLY A 66 -16.61 2.79 -24.93
CA GLY A 66 -16.43 4.24 -25.05
C GLY A 66 -17.15 5.08 -23.98
N ASN A 67 -17.87 4.46 -23.05
CA ASN A 67 -18.60 5.15 -22.00
C ASN A 67 -17.88 5.02 -20.65
N LEU A 68 -17.80 6.14 -19.92
CA LEU A 68 -17.28 6.16 -18.55
C LEU A 68 -18.17 5.30 -17.64
N GLN A 69 -17.54 4.44 -16.85
CA GLN A 69 -18.19 3.61 -15.84
C GLN A 69 -17.84 4.16 -14.44
N PHE A 70 -18.87 4.29 -13.60
CA PHE A 70 -18.70 4.73 -12.23
C PHE A 70 -18.44 3.53 -11.33
N GLY A 71 -17.29 3.53 -10.67
CA GLY A 71 -16.98 2.57 -9.61
C GLY A 71 -17.50 3.03 -8.26
N ASP A 72 -17.32 2.17 -7.26
CA ASP A 72 -17.61 2.47 -5.86
C ASP A 72 -16.37 3.14 -5.20
N LEU A 73 -16.59 3.92 -4.15
CA LEU A 73 -15.50 4.45 -3.34
C LEU A 73 -14.99 3.36 -2.37
N HIS A 74 -13.68 3.35 -2.13
CA HIS A 74 -13.08 2.51 -1.09
C HIS A 74 -13.39 3.07 0.31
N ASP A 75 -13.62 2.18 1.27
CA ASP A 75 -13.76 2.57 2.68
C ASP A 75 -12.39 2.96 3.25
N GLN A 76 -12.35 3.88 4.22
CA GLN A 76 -11.09 4.28 4.87
C GLN A 76 -10.29 3.09 5.42
N LYS A 77 -10.98 2.08 5.97
CA LYS A 77 -10.35 0.86 6.51
C LYS A 77 -9.61 0.03 5.45
N ASP A 78 -9.93 0.19 4.17
CA ASP A 78 -9.26 -0.54 3.09
C ASP A 78 -7.84 0.00 2.84
N TYR A 79 -7.56 1.25 3.21
CA TYR A 79 -6.22 1.83 3.15
C TYR A 79 -5.38 1.49 4.39
N GLY A 80 -6.04 1.13 5.49
CA GLY A 80 -5.44 1.12 6.82
C GLY A 80 -5.28 2.53 7.38
N LYS A 81 -4.69 2.62 8.58
CA LYS A 81 -4.33 3.88 9.21
C LYS A 81 -3.02 3.73 9.99
N PRO A 82 -2.21 4.79 10.11
CA PRO A 82 -1.06 4.75 11.01
C PRO A 82 -1.54 4.56 12.45
N ILE A 83 -0.93 3.60 13.17
CA ILE A 83 -1.16 3.43 14.60
C ILE A 83 0.10 3.86 15.34
N ALA A 84 -0.06 4.78 16.29
CA ALA A 84 1.05 5.23 17.11
C ALA A 84 1.58 4.09 17.99
N LEU A 85 2.88 4.14 18.30
CA LEU A 85 3.47 3.29 19.34
C LEU A 85 3.55 4.07 20.65
N ASN A 86 3.49 3.35 21.78
CA ASN A 86 3.58 3.87 23.14
C ASN A 86 5.01 4.32 23.56
N HIS A 87 5.67 5.13 22.74
CA HIS A 87 7.04 5.62 22.99
C HIS A 87 7.18 6.32 24.35
N GLU A 88 6.20 7.15 24.72
CA GLU A 88 6.20 7.87 26.01
C GLU A 88 6.26 6.94 27.22
N ASP A 89 5.45 5.88 27.18
CA ASP A 89 5.29 4.95 28.31
C ASP A 89 6.55 4.13 28.53
N VAL A 90 7.23 3.76 27.44
CA VAL A 90 8.45 2.93 27.46
C VAL A 90 9.69 3.76 27.75
N TYR A 91 9.91 4.86 27.02
CA TYR A 91 11.18 5.58 27.06
C TYR A 91 11.23 6.69 28.10
N PHE A 92 10.09 7.22 28.54
CA PHE A 92 10.06 8.43 29.35
C PHE A 92 9.31 8.29 30.68
N LYS A 93 8.26 7.45 30.75
CA LYS A 93 7.48 7.23 31.99
C LYS A 93 7.87 5.96 32.75
N GLY A 94 8.48 4.98 32.08
CA GLY A 94 8.79 3.67 32.68
C GLY A 94 7.54 2.89 33.10
N THR A 95 6.38 3.16 32.48
CA THR A 95 5.10 2.50 32.76
C THR A 95 4.84 1.30 31.86
N ALA A 96 5.68 1.08 30.85
CA ALA A 96 5.67 -0.08 29.97
C ALA A 96 7.09 -0.59 29.68
N GLU A 97 7.24 -1.90 29.53
CA GLU A 97 8.55 -2.52 29.25
C GLU A 97 8.81 -2.72 27.74
N ARG A 98 7.77 -2.60 26.91
CA ARG A 98 7.85 -2.92 25.47
C ARG A 98 7.07 -1.91 24.62
N LEU A 99 7.65 -1.59 23.46
CA LEU A 99 6.95 -0.88 22.38
C LEU A 99 5.84 -1.74 21.78
N GLN A 100 4.64 -1.19 21.74
CA GLN A 100 3.45 -1.76 21.14
C GLN A 100 2.57 -0.67 20.55
N GLN A 101 1.73 -1.07 19.62
CA GLN A 101 0.68 -0.21 19.07
C GLN A 101 -0.29 0.22 20.19
N THR A 102 -0.75 1.47 20.15
CA THR A 102 -1.74 2.00 21.11
C THR A 102 -3.12 1.37 20.95
N GLU A 103 -3.41 0.80 19.79
CA GLU A 103 -4.62 0.05 19.48
C GLU A 103 -4.30 -1.10 18.50
N PRO A 104 -5.11 -2.18 18.45
CA PRO A 104 -4.88 -3.28 17.53
C PRO A 104 -4.95 -2.84 16.05
N MET A 105 -4.09 -3.41 15.20
CA MET A 105 -4.21 -3.26 13.76
C MET A 105 -5.11 -4.33 13.16
N GLU A 106 -6.07 -3.92 12.33
CA GLU A 106 -6.89 -4.85 11.52
C GLU A 106 -6.32 -5.04 10.11
N TYR A 107 -5.75 -3.98 9.55
CA TYR A 107 -5.15 -3.95 8.22
C TYR A 107 -4.17 -2.77 8.11
N GLY A 108 -3.23 -2.86 7.18
CA GLY A 108 -2.26 -1.82 6.88
C GLY A 108 -1.80 -1.86 5.43
N ALA A 109 -1.13 -0.82 4.98
CA ALA A 109 -0.43 -0.86 3.71
C ALA A 109 0.60 -1.99 3.74
N ASN A 110 0.63 -2.81 2.69
CA ASN A 110 1.55 -3.96 2.56
C ASN A 110 1.33 -5.07 3.62
N TRP A 111 0.10 -5.24 4.14
CA TRP A 111 -0.24 -6.24 5.17
C TRP A 111 0.12 -7.69 4.81
N ASP A 112 0.01 -8.03 3.53
CA ASP A 112 0.26 -9.34 2.94
C ASP A 112 1.64 -9.44 2.27
N GLU A 113 2.61 -8.64 2.73
CA GLU A 113 4.00 -8.71 2.29
C GLU A 113 4.55 -10.14 2.38
N ASP A 114 5.21 -10.58 1.31
CA ASP A 114 5.84 -11.89 1.16
C ASP A 114 4.91 -13.10 1.43
N THR A 115 3.60 -12.85 1.52
CA THR A 115 2.59 -13.90 1.62
C THR A 115 2.47 -14.56 0.26
N SER A 116 3.32 -15.55 0.05
CA SER A 116 3.40 -16.29 -1.21
C SER A 116 2.11 -17.06 -1.48
N SER A 117 1.76 -17.20 -2.75
CA SER A 117 0.70 -18.08 -3.20
C SER A 117 1.26 -19.46 -3.58
N GLY A 118 0.42 -20.50 -3.50
CA GLY A 118 0.83 -21.88 -3.74
C GLY A 118 1.45 -22.56 -2.52
N ASP A 119 1.77 -23.85 -2.66
CA ASP A 119 2.25 -24.70 -1.57
C ASP A 119 3.76 -24.93 -1.67
N TYR A 120 4.43 -25.08 -0.52
CA TYR A 120 5.83 -25.46 -0.47
C TYR A 120 6.09 -26.78 -1.24
N PRO A 121 7.16 -26.88 -2.07
CA PRO A 121 8.24 -25.92 -2.29
C PRO A 121 8.01 -24.97 -3.49
N ASN A 122 6.79 -24.90 -4.02
CA ASN A 122 6.43 -24.14 -5.22
C ASN A 122 5.62 -22.87 -4.91
N ASN A 123 5.80 -22.31 -3.72
CA ASN A 123 5.20 -21.02 -3.39
C ASN A 123 5.86 -19.93 -4.26
N TYR A 124 5.07 -18.94 -4.69
CA TYR A 124 5.52 -17.88 -5.58
C TYR A 124 4.92 -16.53 -5.18
N HIS A 125 5.69 -15.47 -5.43
CA HIS A 125 5.23 -14.09 -5.46
C HIS A 125 6.22 -13.22 -6.24
N PHE A 126 5.83 -11.99 -6.54
CA PHE A 126 6.70 -10.92 -7.01
C PHE A 126 6.18 -9.58 -6.48
N TYR A 127 6.96 -8.52 -6.65
CA TYR A 127 6.60 -7.17 -6.21
C TYR A 127 6.09 -6.32 -7.36
N LEU A 128 4.98 -5.61 -7.14
CA LEU A 128 4.35 -4.74 -8.13
C LEU A 128 4.31 -3.29 -7.62
N PRO A 129 5.24 -2.43 -8.08
CA PRO A 129 5.12 -1.00 -7.90
C PRO A 129 3.95 -0.44 -8.73
N ARG A 130 3.11 0.40 -8.12
CA ARG A 130 2.01 1.12 -8.78
C ARG A 130 2.06 2.59 -8.45
N LEU A 131 1.63 3.39 -9.43
CA LEU A 131 1.45 4.84 -9.36
C LEU A 131 0.30 5.25 -10.30
N CYS A 132 -0.06 6.54 -10.28
CA CYS A 132 -1.06 7.15 -11.18
C CYS A 132 -0.73 6.93 -12.66
#